data_AF-A0A8J4X696-F1
#
_entry.id   AF-A0A8J4X696-F1
#
_cell.length_a   1.000
_cell.length_b   1.000
_cell.length_c   1.000
_cell.angle_alpha   90.00
_cell.angle_beta   90.00
_cell.angle_gamma   90.00
#
_symmetry.space_group_name_H-M   'P 1'
#
loop_
_entity.id
_entity.type
_entity.pdbx_description
1 polymer ?
#
loop_
_entity_poly.entity_id
_entity_poly.type
_entity_poly.pdbx_seq_one_letter_code
_entity_poly.pdbx_strand_id
1 'polypeptide(L)'
;MRKTLETNTLGALRVACAFVPLLRKSKAPRVINVSSGGGQLTGGADGWSPAYCISKTAVNSVTLQLATALPKFAVNSVCPGWVRTDMGGQDASRSVEEGADTIVWLAADASQKITGKFLRDRKEIPW
;
A
#
# COMPACT_ATOMS: atom_id res chain seq x y z
N MET A 1 10.82 10.32 12.74
CA MET A 1 9.67 11.01 12.10
C MET A 1 9.99 11.47 10.68
N ARG A 2 10.84 12.50 10.47
CA ARG A 2 11.17 13.03 9.12
C ARG A 2 11.59 11.96 8.11
N LYS A 3 12.67 11.21 8.40
CA LYS A 3 13.17 10.13 7.53
C LYS A 3 12.10 9.09 7.18
N THR A 4 11.24 8.74 8.14
CA THR A 4 10.14 7.78 7.96
C THR A 4 9.11 8.29 6.96
N LEU A 5 8.68 9.55 7.07
CA LEU A 5 7.74 10.17 6.13
C LEU A 5 8.35 10.39 4.75
N GLU A 6 9.62 10.81 4.70
CA GLU A 6 10.36 10.98 3.44
C GLU A 6 10.48 9.66 2.68
N THR A 7 10.78 8.56 3.38
CA THR A 7 10.93 7.23 2.79
C THR A 7 9.57 6.64 2.42
N ASN A 8 8.68 6.49 3.39
CA ASN A 8 7.46 5.71 3.22
C ASN A 8 6.39 6.45 2.40
N THR A 9 6.26 7.77 2.60
CA THR A 9 5.17 8.55 2.02
C THR A 9 5.62 9.34 0.81
N LEU A 10 6.58 10.26 1.00
CA LEU A 10 7.02 11.14 -0.09
C LEU A 10 7.77 10.37 -1.17
N GLY A 11 8.59 9.39 -0.79
CA GLY A 11 9.28 8.49 -1.70
C GLY A 11 8.29 7.73 -2.60
N ALA A 12 7.29 7.08 -2.00
CA ALA A 12 6.25 6.36 -2.74
C ALA A 12 5.47 7.27 -3.70
N LEU A 13 5.05 8.45 -3.24
CA LEU A 13 4.36 9.44 -4.08
C LEU A 13 5.23 9.89 -5.26
N ARG A 14 6.50 10.24 -5.01
CA ARG A 14 7.44 10.69 -6.05
C ARG A 14 7.68 9.62 -7.09
N VAL A 15 7.90 8.37 -6.67
CA VAL A 15 8.07 7.23 -7.57
C VAL A 15 6.81 7.02 -8.40
N ALA A 16 5.63 6.99 -7.79
CA ALA A 16 4.38 6.84 -8.52
C ALA A 16 4.23 7.93 -9.60
N CYS A 17 4.38 9.20 -9.23
CA CYS A 17 4.29 10.33 -10.15
C CYS A 17 5.33 10.27 -11.29
N ALA A 18 6.58 9.93 -10.99
CA ALA A 18 7.64 9.83 -11.99
C ALA A 18 7.36 8.74 -13.03
N PHE A 19 6.70 7.64 -12.64
CA PHE A 19 6.39 6.52 -13.53
C PHE A 19 5.06 6.67 -14.26
N VAL A 20 4.19 7.62 -13.89
CA VAL A 20 2.90 7.86 -14.57
C VAL A 20 3.04 7.99 -16.09
N PRO A 21 3.97 8.78 -16.67
CA PRO A 21 4.10 8.89 -18.13
C PRO A 21 4.43 7.57 -18.82
N LEU A 22 5.19 6.69 -18.16
CA LEU A 22 5.52 5.36 -18.69
C LEU A 22 4.34 4.41 -18.55
N LEU A 23 3.70 4.39 -17.37
CA LEU A 23 2.53 3.56 -17.10
C LEU A 23 1.35 3.89 -18.02
N ARG A 24 1.19 5.14 -18.48
CA ARG A 24 0.18 5.51 -19.49
C ARG A 24 0.28 4.74 -20.80
N LYS A 25 1.43 4.13 -21.10
CA LYS A 25 1.62 3.27 -22.28
C LYS A 25 1.13 1.83 -22.06
N SER A 26 0.89 1.42 -20.81
CA SER A 26 0.31 0.11 -20.48
C SER A 26 -1.17 0.06 -20.84
N LYS A 27 -1.63 -1.11 -21.30
CA LYS A 27 -3.06 -1.40 -21.49
C LYS A 27 -3.82 -1.51 -20.15
N ALA A 28 -3.11 -1.82 -19.07
CA ALA A 28 -3.64 -1.95 -17.71
C ALA A 28 -2.64 -1.36 -16.70
N PRO A 29 -2.59 -0.02 -16.55
CA PRO A 29 -1.65 0.62 -15.63
C PRO A 29 -2.03 0.40 -14.16
N ARG A 30 -1.07 -0.05 -13.35
CA ARG A 30 -1.29 -0.40 -11.94
C ARG A 30 -0.24 0.25 -11.05
N VAL A 31 -0.65 0.68 -9.86
CA VAL A 31 0.24 1.13 -8.78
C VAL A 31 -0.22 0.44 -7.50
N ILE A 32 0.69 -0.28 -6.84
CA ILE A 32 0.42 -0.99 -5.60
C ILE A 32 1.34 -0.42 -4.52
N ASN A 33 0.77 0.27 -3.54
CA ASN A 33 1.51 0.83 -2.42
C ASN A 33 1.49 -0.16 -1.24
N VAL A 34 2.66 -0.59 -0.76
CA VAL A 34 2.73 -1.43 0.44
C VAL A 34 2.53 -0.55 1.68
N SER A 35 1.33 -0.62 2.25
CA SER A 35 0.93 0.09 3.46
C SER A 35 1.05 -0.83 4.71
N SER A 36 0.21 -0.65 5.71
CA SER A 36 0.18 -1.43 6.96
C SER A 36 -1.16 -1.29 7.67
N GLY A 37 -1.55 -2.29 8.46
CA GLY A 37 -2.70 -2.21 9.36
C GLY A 37 -2.55 -1.08 10.39
N GLY A 38 -1.32 -0.75 10.81
CA GLY A 38 -1.06 0.41 11.66
C GLY A 38 -1.35 1.77 10.99
N GLY A 39 -1.62 1.79 9.68
CA GLY A 39 -2.12 2.98 8.99
C GLY A 39 -3.62 3.20 9.15
N GLN A 40 -4.34 2.27 9.79
CA GLN A 40 -5.79 2.35 9.96
C GLN A 40 -6.19 3.46 10.92
N LEU A 41 -7.15 4.28 10.49
CA LEU A 41 -7.84 5.25 11.36
C LEU A 41 -9.05 4.62 12.06
N THR A 42 -9.63 3.60 11.45
CA THR A 42 -10.80 2.88 11.96
C THR A 42 -10.41 1.54 12.56
N GLY A 43 -10.98 1.19 13.71
CA GLY A 43 -10.70 -0.07 14.42
C GLY A 43 -9.63 0.03 15.54
N GLY A 44 -9.15 1.23 15.85
CA GLY A 44 -8.19 1.49 16.92
C GLY A 44 -6.80 1.86 16.38
N ALA A 45 -6.18 2.89 16.97
CA ALA A 45 -4.85 3.32 16.57
C ALA A 45 -3.80 2.33 17.09
N ASP A 46 -2.92 1.88 16.19
CA ASP A 46 -1.77 1.08 16.59
C ASP A 46 -0.66 1.99 17.14
N GLY A 47 -0.30 1.79 18.41
CA GLY A 47 0.54 2.70 19.18
C GLY A 47 2.03 2.33 19.18
N TRP A 48 2.41 1.18 18.62
CA TRP A 48 3.78 0.67 18.80
C TRP A 48 4.86 1.57 18.17
N SER A 49 4.51 2.30 17.12
CA SER A 49 5.39 3.26 16.45
C SER A 49 4.59 4.38 15.77
N PRO A 50 4.34 5.51 16.45
CA PRO A 50 3.53 6.60 15.90
C PRO A 50 4.04 7.14 14.57
N ALA A 51 5.37 7.27 14.41
CA ALA A 51 5.97 7.75 13.18
C ALA A 51 5.73 6.81 11.99
N TYR A 52 5.79 5.49 12.23
CA TYR A 52 5.48 4.49 11.22
C TYR A 52 4.00 4.52 10.85
N CYS A 53 3.12 4.47 11.86
CA CYS A 53 1.67 4.47 11.69
C CYS A 53 1.19 5.69 10.90
N ILE A 54 1.59 6.90 11.31
CA ILE A 54 1.28 8.15 10.60
C ILE A 54 1.78 8.11 9.15
N SER A 55 2.99 7.57 8.91
CA SER A 55 3.51 7.46 7.54
C SER A 55 2.68 6.52 6.66
N LYS A 56 2.12 5.45 7.22
CA LYS A 56 1.29 4.48 6.50
C LYS A 56 -0.15 4.99 6.31
N THR A 57 -0.70 5.72 7.27
CA THR A 57 -1.92 6.52 7.06
C THR A 57 -1.75 7.52 5.91
N ALA A 58 -0.60 8.19 5.84
CA ALA A 58 -0.33 9.11 4.74
C ALA A 58 -0.19 8.39 3.39
N VAL A 59 0.37 7.17 3.34
CA VAL A 59 0.39 6.32 2.13
C VAL A 59 -1.03 5.92 1.69
N ASN A 60 -1.91 5.63 2.64
CA ASN A 60 -3.33 5.37 2.36
C ASN A 60 -3.99 6.59 1.69
N SER A 61 -3.74 7.81 2.20
CA SER A 61 -4.21 9.05 1.58
C SER A 61 -3.64 9.27 0.17
N VAL A 62 -2.32 9.07 -0.02
CA VAL A 62 -1.68 9.13 -1.34
C VAL A 62 -2.36 8.20 -2.34
N THR A 63 -2.71 7.00 -1.91
CA THR A 63 -3.38 5.99 -2.76
C THR A 63 -4.74 6.50 -3.25
N LEU A 64 -5.58 7.01 -2.35
CA LEU A 64 -6.90 7.56 -2.72
C LEU A 64 -6.81 8.77 -3.65
N GLN A 65 -5.87 9.68 -3.37
CA GLN A 65 -5.66 10.88 -4.19
C GLN A 65 -5.18 10.51 -5.60
N LEU A 66 -4.24 9.57 -5.72
CA LEU A 66 -3.76 9.10 -7.02
C LEU A 66 -4.81 8.31 -7.78
N ALA A 67 -5.59 7.45 -7.12
CA ALA A 67 -6.70 6.74 -7.75
C ALA A 67 -7.72 7.70 -8.36
N THR A 68 -8.07 8.77 -7.64
CA THR A 68 -8.97 9.83 -8.11
C THR A 68 -8.37 10.62 -9.27
N ALA A 69 -7.09 11.02 -9.16
CA ALA A 69 -6.41 11.81 -10.18
C ALA A 69 -6.09 11.02 -11.47
N LEU A 70 -6.08 9.68 -11.40
CA LEU A 70 -5.71 8.79 -12.49
C LEU A 70 -6.83 7.77 -12.77
N PRO A 71 -7.99 8.19 -13.31
CA PRO A 71 -9.18 7.33 -13.43
C PRO A 71 -9.04 6.11 -14.37
N LYS A 72 -7.96 6.03 -15.16
CA LYS A 72 -7.63 4.86 -16.00
C LYS A 72 -6.71 3.84 -15.30
N PHE A 73 -6.22 4.17 -14.11
CA PHE A 73 -5.24 3.39 -13.35
C PHE A 73 -5.95 2.61 -12.24
N ALA A 74 -5.45 1.41 -11.97
CA ALA A 74 -5.74 0.70 -10.74
C ALA A 74 -4.68 1.08 -9.69
N VAL A 75 -5.05 1.90 -8.70
CA VAL A 75 -4.14 2.38 -7.65
C VAL A 75 -4.68 1.92 -6.31
N ASN A 76 -3.95 1.03 -5.62
CA ASN A 76 -4.40 0.45 -4.35
C ASN A 76 -3.26 0.40 -3.34
N SER A 77 -3.62 0.30 -2.06
CA SER A 77 -2.69 0.02 -0.98
C SER A 77 -2.94 -1.36 -0.38
N VAL A 78 -1.90 -1.97 0.19
CA VAL A 78 -1.97 -3.32 0.76
C VAL A 78 -1.39 -3.35 2.16
N CYS A 79 -2.07 -3.99 3.09
CA CYS A 79 -1.51 -4.43 4.35
C CYS A 79 -1.05 -5.89 4.20
N PRO A 80 0.27 -6.17 4.23
CA PRO A 80 0.78 -7.53 4.13
C PRO A 80 0.58 -8.33 5.44
N GLY A 81 0.12 -7.70 6.52
CA GLY A 81 0.09 -8.28 7.86
C GLY A 81 1.48 -8.26 8.51
N TRP A 82 1.64 -9.02 9.60
CA TRP A 82 2.92 -9.15 10.30
C TRP A 82 3.72 -10.32 9.71
N VAL A 83 4.75 -9.99 8.92
CA VAL A 83 5.47 -10.94 8.05
C VAL A 83 6.90 -11.17 8.53
N ARG A 84 7.36 -12.42 8.52
CA ARG A 84 8.73 -12.84 8.87
C ARG A 84 9.75 -12.27 7.88
N THR A 85 10.27 -11.10 8.24
CA THR A 85 11.28 -10.30 7.52
C THR A 85 12.17 -9.64 8.56
N ASP A 86 13.24 -8.97 8.14
CA ASP A 86 14.08 -8.17 9.04
C ASP A 86 13.28 -7.13 9.85
N MET A 87 12.20 -6.58 9.26
CA MET A 87 11.33 -5.61 9.94
C MET A 87 10.32 -6.27 10.89
N GLY A 88 9.79 -7.44 10.53
CA GLY A 88 8.78 -8.14 11.31
C GLY A 88 9.35 -9.02 12.42
N GLY A 89 10.60 -9.46 12.30
CA GLY A 89 11.20 -10.42 13.22
C GLY A 89 10.73 -11.87 12.98
N GLN A 90 11.39 -12.80 13.68
CA GLN A 90 11.12 -14.24 13.55
C GLN A 90 9.76 -14.67 14.09
N ASP A 91 9.22 -13.92 15.06
CA ASP A 91 7.94 -14.20 15.73
C ASP A 91 6.73 -13.73 14.93
N ALA A 92 6.95 -13.10 13.78
CA ALA A 92 5.87 -12.66 12.91
C ALA A 92 5.01 -13.84 12.44
N SER A 93 3.69 -13.66 12.47
CA SER A 93 2.74 -14.74 12.24
C SER A 93 2.72 -15.24 10.79
N ARG A 94 3.08 -14.40 9.81
CA ARG A 94 2.97 -14.71 8.38
C ARG A 94 4.32 -14.99 7.72
N SER A 95 4.29 -15.89 6.74
CA SER A 95 5.38 -16.10 5.78
C SER A 95 5.46 -14.96 4.76
N VAL A 96 6.59 -14.88 4.06
CA VAL A 96 6.81 -13.89 2.98
C VAL A 96 5.83 -14.11 1.85
N GLU A 97 5.54 -15.37 1.51
CA GLU A 97 4.61 -15.78 0.47
C GLU A 97 3.19 -15.30 0.79
N GLU A 98 2.73 -15.50 2.03
CA GLU A 98 1.43 -14.99 2.49
C GLU A 98 1.37 -13.46 2.47
N GLY A 99 2.46 -12.78 2.85
CA GLY A 99 2.54 -11.32 2.81
C GLY A 99 2.53 -10.75 1.38
N ALA A 100 3.14 -11.46 0.42
CA ALA A 100 3.26 -11.04 -0.97
C ALA A 100 1.99 -11.33 -1.80
N ASP A 101 1.17 -12.30 -1.39
CA ASP A 101 0.02 -12.79 -2.15
C ASP A 101 -0.86 -11.69 -2.74
N THR A 102 -1.35 -10.77 -1.90
CA THR A 102 -2.26 -9.71 -2.37
C THR A 102 -1.57 -8.71 -3.29
N ILE A 103 -0.27 -8.45 -3.08
CA ILE A 103 0.53 -7.54 -3.92
C ILE A 103 0.68 -8.14 -5.32
N VAL A 104 1.09 -9.41 -5.39
CA VAL A 104 1.28 -10.13 -6.66
C VAL A 104 -0.05 -10.26 -7.39
N TRP A 105 -1.12 -10.64 -6.69
CA TRP A 105 -2.45 -10.74 -7.27
C TRP A 105 -2.94 -9.39 -7.83
N LEU A 106 -2.74 -8.27 -7.13
CA LEU A 106 -3.10 -6.94 -7.63
C LEU A 106 -2.31 -6.57 -8.89
N ALA A 107 -1.04 -6.96 -8.96
CA ALA A 107 -0.16 -6.65 -10.08
C ALA A 107 -0.46 -7.49 -11.33
N ALA A 108 -0.81 -8.77 -11.15
CA ALA A 108 -0.98 -9.72 -12.25
C ALA A 108 -2.44 -9.93 -12.68
N ASP A 109 -3.33 -10.26 -11.72
CA ASP A 109 -4.60 -10.93 -12.03
C ASP A 109 -5.85 -10.12 -11.66
N ALA A 110 -5.74 -9.21 -10.69
CA ALA A 110 -6.88 -8.47 -10.17
C ALA A 110 -7.57 -7.64 -11.26
N SER A 111 -8.89 -7.53 -11.19
CA SER A 111 -9.64 -6.66 -12.10
C SER A 111 -9.13 -5.22 -12.05
N GLN A 112 -8.95 -4.59 -13.21
CA GLN A 112 -8.56 -3.17 -13.32
C GLN A 112 -9.60 -2.22 -12.69
N LYS A 113 -10.83 -2.71 -12.42
CA LYS A 113 -11.89 -1.98 -11.71
C LYS A 113 -11.61 -1.82 -10.22
N ILE A 114 -10.71 -2.63 -9.65
CA ILE A 114 -10.28 -2.50 -8.26
C ILE A 114 -9.27 -1.37 -8.19
N THR A 115 -9.72 -0.20 -7.73
CA THR A 115 -8.90 1.01 -7.59
C THR A 115 -9.40 1.83 -6.41
N GLY A 116 -8.50 2.59 -5.79
CA GLY A 116 -8.79 3.38 -4.59
C GLY A 116 -9.15 2.54 -3.38
N LYS A 117 -8.60 1.33 -3.26
CA LYS A 117 -8.89 0.39 -2.17
C LYS A 117 -7.67 0.15 -1.27
N PHE A 118 -7.94 -0.19 -0.02
CA PHE A 118 -6.96 -0.73 0.91
C PHE A 118 -7.27 -2.20 1.16
N LEU A 119 -6.31 -3.09 0.90
CA LEU A 119 -6.57 -4.52 0.90
C LEU A 119 -5.65 -5.32 1.82
N ARG A 120 -6.17 -6.45 2.29
CA ARG A 120 -5.42 -7.55 2.89
C ARG A 120 -6.11 -8.85 2.51
N ASP A 121 -5.34 -9.88 2.18
CA ASP A 121 -5.85 -11.21 1.81
C ASP A 121 -6.90 -11.12 0.67
N ARG A 122 -6.59 -10.27 -0.32
CA ARG A 122 -7.42 -9.95 -1.48
C ARG A 122 -8.81 -9.38 -1.15
N LYS A 123 -9.03 -8.93 0.09
CA LYS A 123 -10.27 -8.32 0.56
C LYS A 123 -10.02 -6.87 0.95
N GLU A 124 -11.01 -6.01 0.69
CA GLU A 124 -11.00 -4.63 1.18
C GLU A 124 -11.06 -4.63 2.72
N ILE A 125 -10.22 -3.80 3.33
CA ILE A 125 -10.19 -3.56 4.77
C ILE A 125 -10.43 -2.06 5.05
N PRO A 126 -10.90 -1.71 6.26
CA PRO A 126 -11.15 -0.31 6.62
C PRO A 126 -9.87 0.55 6.57
N TRP A 127 -10.05 1.84 6.32
CA TRP A 127 -8.98 2.84 6.26
C TRP A 127 -8.41 3.22 7.61
#